data_AF-A0A7S1D1R0-F1
#
_entry.id   AF-A0A7S1D1R0-F1
#
_cell.length_a   1.000
_cell.length_b   1.000
_cell.length_c   1.000
_cell.angle_alpha   90.00
_cell.angle_beta   90.00
_cell.angle_gamma   90.00
#
_symmetry.space_group_name_H-M   'P 1'
#
loop_
_entity.id
_entity.type
_entity.pdbx_description
1 polymer ?
#
loop_
_entity_poly.entity_id
_entity_poly.type
_entity_poly.pdbx_seq_one_letter_code
_entity_poly.pdbx_strand_id
1 'polypeptide(L)'
;ATSNRPPSDLYEGGINRTYFLPFIDLLSKHCIVHQLQSTDDYRQLLSTGLDNYFLVDNDPSFTPTKHELDATFQNLLGGKSPVSMELHVGFNRTLTVRQAHPKGLVARFCFDELCRQDLGATDYRAVAQSFDVVLLEEIPMLTLKEHNEA
;
A
#
# COMPACT_ATOMS: atom_id res chain seq x y z
N ALA A 1 -20.28 3.82 -5.16
CA ALA A 1 -19.10 3.64 -6.04
C ALA A 1 -18.28 4.91 -6.00
N THR A 2 -16.95 4.81 -6.16
CA THR A 2 -16.03 5.97 -6.18
C THR A 2 -15.18 5.90 -7.45
N SER A 3 -14.86 7.04 -8.04
CA SER A 3 -14.07 7.13 -9.27
C SER A 3 -13.30 8.44 -9.30
N ASN A 4 -12.08 8.41 -9.84
CA ASN A 4 -11.27 9.61 -10.10
C ASN A 4 -11.67 10.32 -11.41
N ARG A 5 -12.67 9.79 -12.12
CA ARG A 5 -13.25 10.37 -13.34
C ARG A 5 -14.76 10.49 -13.21
N PRO A 6 -15.39 11.51 -13.82
CA PRO A 6 -16.84 11.59 -13.86
C PRO A 6 -17.43 10.39 -14.63
N PRO A 7 -18.70 10.01 -14.38
CA PRO A 7 -19.32 8.86 -15.03
C PRO A 7 -19.27 8.88 -16.56
N SER A 8 -19.36 10.07 -17.18
CA SER A 8 -19.28 10.24 -18.65
C SER A 8 -17.95 9.78 -19.24
N ASP A 9 -16.87 9.89 -18.47
CA ASP A 9 -15.50 9.68 -18.94
C ASP A 9 -14.99 8.29 -18.52
N LEU A 10 -15.87 7.47 -17.93
CA LEU A 10 -15.56 6.09 -17.62
C LEU A 10 -15.26 5.33 -18.90
N TYR A 11 -14.14 4.61 -18.87
CA TYR A 11 -13.66 3.80 -19.99
C TYR A 11 -13.38 4.60 -21.28
N GLU A 12 -13.12 5.90 -21.15
CA GLU A 12 -12.62 6.75 -22.25
C GLU A 12 -11.31 6.20 -22.83
N GLY A 13 -11.23 6.08 -24.16
CA GLY A 13 -10.10 5.46 -24.87
C GLY A 13 -10.07 3.92 -24.81
N GLY A 14 -11.01 3.28 -24.11
CA GLY A 14 -11.11 1.82 -24.04
C GLY A 14 -11.55 1.21 -25.38
N ILE A 15 -10.97 0.06 -25.72
CA ILE A 15 -11.19 -0.67 -26.98
C ILE A 15 -12.68 -0.90 -27.28
N ASN A 16 -13.51 -1.04 -26.25
CA ASN A 16 -14.94 -1.37 -26.34
C ASN A 16 -15.88 -0.32 -25.73
N ARG A 17 -15.49 0.97 -25.74
CA ARG A 17 -16.29 2.03 -25.07
C ARG A 17 -17.74 2.12 -25.53
N THR A 18 -18.02 1.87 -26.81
CA THR A 18 -19.39 1.90 -27.33
C THR A 18 -20.33 0.93 -26.60
N TYR A 19 -19.82 -0.24 -26.18
CA TYR A 19 -20.60 -1.20 -25.40
C TYR A 19 -20.76 -0.78 -23.94
N PHE A 20 -19.92 0.13 -23.45
CA PHE A 20 -19.95 0.65 -22.09
C PHE A 20 -20.88 1.86 -21.93
N LEU A 21 -21.19 2.56 -23.03
CA LEU A 21 -22.10 3.73 -23.03
C LEU A 21 -23.48 3.45 -22.41
N PRO A 22 -24.19 2.33 -22.72
CA PRO A 22 -25.48 2.03 -22.11
C PRO A 22 -25.41 1.88 -20.59
N PHE A 23 -24.27 1.41 -20.06
CA PHE A 23 -24.06 1.31 -18.63
C PHE A 23 -23.84 2.69 -17.99
N ILE A 24 -23.13 3.60 -18.68
CA ILE A 24 -23.00 5.01 -18.25
C ILE A 24 -24.37 5.69 -18.18
N ASP A 25 -25.25 5.42 -19.15
CA ASP A 25 -26.62 5.96 -19.15
C ASP A 25 -27.43 5.45 -17.94
N LEU A 26 -27.30 4.15 -17.61
CA LEU A 26 -27.93 3.58 -16.42
C LEU A 26 -27.39 4.18 -15.13
N LEU A 27 -26.07 4.35 -15.01
CA LEU A 27 -25.45 5.02 -13.87
C LEU A 27 -25.99 6.44 -13.70
N SER A 28 -26.10 7.19 -14.79
CA SER A 28 -26.60 8.57 -14.75
C SER A 28 -28.08 8.67 -14.38
N LYS A 29 -28.89 7.67 -14.74
CA LYS A 29 -30.32 7.61 -14.37
C LYS A 29 -30.55 7.21 -12.91
N HIS A 30 -29.72 6.33 -12.37
CA HIS A 30 -29.98 5.69 -11.08
C HIS A 30 -29.06 6.17 -9.95
N CYS A 31 -28.05 6.98 -10.25
CA CYS A 31 -27.12 7.51 -9.25
C CYS A 31 -27.06 9.04 -9.30
N ILE A 32 -26.82 9.63 -8.13
CA ILE A 32 -26.53 11.06 -8.00
C ILE A 32 -25.01 11.22 -7.96
N VAL A 33 -24.47 12.07 -8.83
CA VAL A 33 -23.04 12.34 -8.88
C VAL A 33 -22.68 13.37 -7.82
N HIS A 34 -21.84 12.97 -6.87
CA HIS A 34 -21.24 13.87 -5.89
C HIS A 34 -19.78 14.11 -6.29
N GLN A 35 -19.48 15.34 -6.72
CA GLN A 35 -18.12 15.73 -7.04
C GLN A 35 -17.37 16.11 -5.75
N LEU A 36 -16.39 15.29 -5.38
CA LEU A 36 -15.51 15.57 -4.25
C LEU A 36 -14.29 16.36 -4.75
N GLN A 37 -14.43 17.68 -4.86
CA GLN A 37 -13.28 18.57 -5.06
C GLN A 37 -12.74 19.02 -3.71
N SER A 38 -11.49 18.67 -3.43
CA SER A 38 -10.72 19.16 -2.29
C SER A 38 -9.46 19.83 -2.82
N THR A 39 -9.12 21.01 -2.31
CA THR A 39 -7.78 21.60 -2.51
C THR A 39 -6.73 20.90 -1.67
N ASP A 40 -7.17 20.23 -0.61
CA ASP A 40 -6.30 19.61 0.37
C ASP A 40 -6.12 18.13 0.02
N ASP A 41 -4.87 17.72 -0.18
CA ASP A 41 -4.51 16.31 -0.20
C ASP A 41 -4.36 15.82 1.24
N TYR A 42 -5.39 15.16 1.75
CA TYR A 42 -5.40 14.61 3.10
C TYR A 42 -4.28 13.59 3.34
N ARG A 43 -3.68 13.01 2.29
CA ARG A 43 -2.47 12.17 2.43
C ARG A 43 -1.29 13.01 2.90
N GLN A 44 -1.14 14.22 2.37
CA GLN A 44 -0.04 15.13 2.71
C GLN A 44 -0.25 15.78 4.07
N LEU A 45 -1.50 16.12 4.42
CA LEU A 45 -1.82 16.69 5.74
C LEU A 45 -1.49 15.76 6.91
N LEU A 46 -1.59 14.44 6.69
CA LEU A 46 -1.21 13.43 7.68
C LEU A 46 0.30 13.11 7.68
N SER A 47 1.04 13.56 6.66
CA SER A 47 2.47 13.27 6.47
C SER A 47 3.40 14.27 7.18
N THR A 48 2.91 15.03 8.16
CA THR A 48 3.72 16.04 8.86
C THR A 48 4.85 15.39 9.67
N GLY A 49 6.05 15.33 9.08
CA GLY A 49 7.32 15.20 9.81
C GLY A 49 8.17 13.95 9.54
N LEU A 50 7.73 13.01 8.71
CA LEU A 50 8.52 11.84 8.33
C LEU A 50 8.65 11.80 6.80
N ASP A 51 9.88 11.61 6.31
CA ASP A 51 10.09 11.25 4.91
C ASP A 51 9.47 9.87 4.69
N ASN A 52 8.36 9.82 3.97
CA ASN A 52 7.55 8.60 3.78
C ASN A 52 8.21 7.58 2.82
N TYR A 53 9.33 7.93 2.22
CA TYR A 53 10.09 7.06 1.35
C TYR A 53 11.58 7.43 1.47
N PHE A 54 12.42 6.40 1.44
CA PHE A 54 13.87 6.57 1.45
C PHE A 54 14.40 6.01 0.13
N LEU A 55 15.07 6.87 -0.66
CA LEU A 55 15.66 6.44 -1.93
C LEU A 55 17.10 6.00 -1.68
N VAL A 56 17.43 4.79 -2.09
CA VAL A 56 18.82 4.36 -2.25
C VAL A 56 19.23 4.77 -3.67
N ASP A 57 20.08 5.79 -3.80
CA ASP A 57 20.72 6.04 -5.10
C ASP A 57 21.67 4.87 -5.41
N ASN A 58 21.96 4.61 -6.69
CA ASN A 58 22.83 3.50 -7.15
C ASN A 58 24.31 3.64 -6.71
N ASP A 59 24.59 4.47 -5.72
CA ASP A 59 25.90 4.64 -5.12
C ASP A 59 26.14 3.48 -4.11
N PRO A 60 27.14 2.61 -4.35
CA PRO A 60 27.51 1.53 -3.43
C PRO A 60 27.94 2.00 -2.04
N SER A 61 28.15 3.30 -1.84
CA SER A 61 28.47 3.93 -0.57
C SER A 61 27.24 4.46 0.19
N PHE A 62 26.02 4.32 -0.35
CA PHE A 62 24.79 4.83 0.24
C PHE A 62 24.23 3.91 1.34
N THR A 63 24.91 3.86 2.48
CA THR A 63 24.44 3.31 3.76
C THR A 63 23.46 4.16 4.61
N PRO A 64 23.17 5.47 4.37
CA PRO A 64 22.33 6.26 5.28
C PRO A 64 20.88 5.77 5.40
N THR A 65 20.28 5.34 4.29
CA THR A 65 18.85 4.97 4.21
C THR A 65 18.47 3.78 5.09
N LYS A 66 19.31 2.74 5.14
CA LYS A 66 19.04 1.58 6.00
C LYS A 66 19.12 1.99 7.47
N HIS A 67 20.06 2.86 7.83
CA HIS A 67 20.17 3.41 9.17
C HIS A 67 18.96 4.27 9.58
N GLU A 68 18.41 5.06 8.66
CA GLU A 68 17.22 5.88 8.92
C GLU A 68 15.95 5.04 9.07
N LEU A 69 15.76 4.02 8.22
CA LEU A 69 14.65 3.08 8.34
C LEU A 69 14.78 2.22 9.60
N ASP A 70 15.98 1.77 9.93
CA ASP A 70 16.28 1.08 11.19
C ASP A 70 16.00 1.98 12.40
N ALA A 71 16.43 3.23 12.37
CA ALA A 71 16.18 4.19 13.44
C ALA A 71 14.68 4.48 13.59
N THR A 72 13.97 4.64 12.48
CA THR A 72 12.50 4.82 12.45
C THR A 72 11.80 3.61 13.05
N PHE A 73 12.20 2.40 12.66
CA PHE A 73 11.66 1.17 13.22
C PHE A 73 11.93 1.07 14.73
N GLN A 74 13.14 1.38 15.20
CA GLN A 74 13.47 1.38 16.63
C GLN A 74 12.68 2.44 17.42
N ASN A 75 12.48 3.63 16.85
CA ASN A 75 11.66 4.68 17.44
C ASN A 75 10.20 4.22 17.59
N LEU A 76 9.64 3.59 16.54
CA LEU A 76 8.29 3.02 16.56
C LEU A 76 8.16 1.83 17.53
N LEU A 77 9.24 1.07 17.76
CA LEU A 77 9.25 0.00 18.76
C LEU A 77 9.19 0.53 20.21
N GLY A 78 9.52 1.80 20.46
CA GLY A 78 9.45 2.41 21.79
C GLY A 78 10.30 1.70 22.84
N GLY A 79 11.48 1.17 22.44
CA GLY A 79 12.38 0.43 23.32
C GLY A 79 11.99 -1.03 23.59
N LYS A 80 11.01 -1.57 22.86
CA LYS A 80 10.71 -3.01 22.85
C LYS A 80 11.56 -3.75 21.83
N SER A 81 11.89 -5.01 22.12
CA SER A 81 12.53 -5.87 21.13
C SER A 81 11.51 -6.31 20.08
N PRO A 82 11.89 -6.33 18.79
CA PRO A 82 11.03 -6.85 17.74
C PRO A 82 10.80 -8.35 17.95
N VAL A 83 9.61 -8.82 17.59
CA VAL A 83 9.22 -10.23 17.66
C VAL A 83 8.85 -10.75 16.28
N SER A 84 9.12 -12.03 16.06
CA SER A 84 8.53 -12.77 14.95
C SER A 84 7.14 -13.23 15.38
N MET A 85 6.14 -13.04 14.53
CA MET A 85 4.77 -13.48 14.79
C MET A 85 4.12 -14.06 13.55
N GLU A 86 3.12 -14.92 13.76
CA GLU A 86 2.28 -15.43 12.69
C GLU A 86 0.92 -14.74 12.73
N LEU A 87 0.49 -14.26 11.58
CA LEU A 87 -0.74 -13.52 11.41
C LEU A 87 -1.78 -14.42 10.75
N HIS A 88 -2.88 -14.68 11.45
CA HIS A 88 -3.95 -15.51 10.91
C HIS A 88 -4.80 -14.72 9.92
N VAL A 89 -4.68 -15.06 8.63
CA VAL A 89 -5.36 -14.38 7.51
C VAL A 89 -6.72 -15.01 7.16
N GLY A 90 -7.06 -16.14 7.80
CA GLY A 90 -8.28 -16.93 7.54
C GLY A 90 -7.99 -18.22 6.76
N PHE A 91 -8.99 -19.11 6.66
CA PHE A 91 -8.89 -20.39 5.92
C PHE A 91 -7.66 -21.25 6.27
N ASN A 92 -7.23 -21.21 7.55
CA ASN A 92 -6.05 -21.92 8.06
C ASN A 92 -4.71 -21.52 7.41
N ARG A 93 -4.67 -20.33 6.79
CA ARG A 93 -3.46 -19.72 6.27
C ARG A 93 -2.89 -18.74 7.31
N THR A 94 -1.57 -18.71 7.38
CA THR A 94 -0.80 -17.79 8.23
C THR A 94 0.19 -17.02 7.38
N LEU A 95 0.39 -15.75 7.72
CA LEU A 95 1.42 -14.90 7.16
C LEU A 95 2.48 -14.66 8.23
N THR A 96 3.72 -15.03 7.95
CA THR A 96 4.83 -14.83 8.88
C THR A 96 5.33 -13.40 8.80
N VAL A 97 5.36 -12.71 9.94
CA VAL A 97 5.93 -11.37 10.09
C VAL A 97 7.19 -11.50 10.92
N ARG A 98 8.36 -11.32 10.29
CA ARG A 98 9.66 -11.61 10.92
C ARG A 98 10.03 -10.58 11.98
N GLN A 99 9.64 -9.33 11.78
CA GLN A 99 9.95 -8.23 12.68
C GLN A 99 8.72 -7.35 12.88
N ALA A 100 8.11 -7.48 14.05
CA ALA A 100 6.96 -6.67 14.45
C ALA A 100 7.06 -6.19 15.89
N HIS A 101 6.33 -5.12 16.20
CA HIS A 101 6.08 -4.72 17.57
C HIS A 101 5.16 -5.74 18.27
N PRO A 102 5.44 -6.17 19.52
CA PRO A 102 4.66 -7.21 20.21
C PRO A 102 3.16 -6.93 20.38
N LYS A 103 2.73 -5.66 20.24
CA LYS A 103 1.32 -5.23 20.34
C LYS A 103 0.69 -4.86 18.99
N GLY A 104 1.36 -5.07 17.86
CA GLY A 104 0.81 -4.73 16.54
C GLY A 104 0.84 -3.24 16.19
N LEU A 105 1.83 -2.47 16.67
CA LEU A 105 1.95 -1.06 16.30
C LEU A 105 2.62 -0.89 14.93
N VAL A 106 3.75 -1.58 14.75
CA VAL A 106 4.54 -1.55 13.51
C VAL A 106 4.93 -2.96 13.09
N ALA A 107 4.89 -3.23 11.79
CA ALA A 107 5.52 -4.39 11.18
C ALA A 107 6.53 -3.94 10.10
N ARG A 108 7.58 -4.74 9.93
CA ARG A 108 8.60 -4.55 8.91
C ARG A 108 8.63 -5.76 7.99
N PHE A 109 8.62 -5.49 6.68
CA PHE A 109 8.66 -6.48 5.62
C PHE A 109 9.67 -6.08 4.54
N CYS A 110 10.27 -7.07 3.89
CA CYS A 110 10.91 -6.86 2.59
C CYS A 110 9.86 -6.90 1.47
N PHE A 111 10.12 -6.22 0.35
CA PHE A 111 9.25 -6.22 -0.83
C PHE A 111 8.87 -7.62 -1.29
N ASP A 112 9.84 -8.55 -1.29
CA ASP A 112 9.63 -9.93 -1.72
C ASP A 112 8.66 -10.72 -0.82
N GLU A 113 8.48 -10.33 0.44
CA GLU A 113 7.60 -11.00 1.39
C GLU A 113 6.13 -10.64 1.18
N LEU A 114 5.85 -9.46 0.64
CA LEU A 114 4.49 -9.00 0.36
C LEU A 114 4.16 -9.10 -1.13
N CYS A 115 5.00 -8.53 -1.99
CA CYS A 115 4.70 -8.28 -3.39
C CYS A 115 5.11 -9.41 -4.33
N ARG A 116 6.01 -10.32 -3.92
CA ARG A 116 6.46 -11.48 -4.73
C ARG A 116 6.01 -12.84 -4.18
N GLN A 117 5.12 -12.84 -3.20
CA GLN A 117 4.45 -14.05 -2.72
C GLN A 117 3.05 -14.15 -3.32
N ASP A 118 2.47 -15.35 -3.28
CA ASP A 118 1.07 -15.59 -3.64
C ASP A 118 0.10 -15.07 -2.55
N LEU A 119 0.16 -13.77 -2.25
CA LEU A 119 -0.73 -13.08 -1.31
C LEU A 119 -1.99 -12.59 -2.03
N GLY A 120 -3.14 -12.82 -1.41
CA GLY A 120 -4.43 -12.29 -1.86
C GLY A 120 -4.89 -11.09 -1.05
N ALA A 121 -6.03 -10.51 -1.45
CA ALA A 121 -6.62 -9.37 -0.75
C ALA A 121 -6.88 -9.61 0.75
N THR A 122 -7.15 -10.86 1.15
CA THR A 122 -7.32 -11.25 2.55
C THR A 122 -6.05 -11.11 3.38
N ASP A 123 -4.88 -11.40 2.78
CA ASP A 123 -3.59 -11.30 3.46
C ASP A 123 -3.27 -9.83 3.78
N TYR A 124 -3.34 -8.97 2.76
CA TYR A 124 -3.12 -7.53 2.92
C TYR A 124 -4.11 -6.89 3.89
N ARG A 125 -5.37 -7.32 3.86
CA ARG A 125 -6.37 -6.85 4.82
C ARG A 125 -5.98 -7.20 6.25
N ALA A 126 -5.51 -8.43 6.48
CA ALA A 126 -5.14 -8.85 7.82
C ALA A 126 -3.90 -8.10 8.33
N VAL A 127 -2.92 -7.81 7.46
CA VAL A 127 -1.79 -6.92 7.77
C VAL A 127 -2.29 -5.54 8.18
N ALA A 128 -3.15 -4.92 7.36
CA ALA A 128 -3.70 -3.59 7.64
C ALA A 128 -4.59 -3.53 8.89
N GLN A 129 -5.16 -4.66 9.33
CA GLN A 129 -5.94 -4.75 10.57
C GLN A 129 -5.08 -4.99 11.81
N SER A 130 -3.85 -5.47 11.63
CA SER A 130 -2.97 -5.88 12.73
C SER A 130 -1.87 -4.88 13.03
N PHE A 131 -1.58 -3.97 12.09
CA PHE A 131 -0.51 -2.98 12.21
C PHE A 131 -1.00 -1.59 11.79
N ASP A 132 -0.70 -0.59 12.63
CA ASP A 132 -0.96 0.81 12.32
C ASP A 132 0.06 1.34 11.29
N VAL A 133 1.31 0.86 11.37
CA VAL A 133 2.40 1.22 10.47
C VAL A 133 3.02 -0.02 9.84
N VAL A 134 3.21 0.01 8.53
CA VAL A 134 3.96 -1.01 7.79
C VAL A 134 5.18 -0.35 7.17
N LEU A 135 6.37 -0.84 7.55
CA LEU A 135 7.62 -0.48 6.90
C LEU A 135 7.94 -1.52 5.84
N LEU A 136 8.14 -1.05 4.61
CA LEU A 136 8.52 -1.89 3.47
C LEU A 136 9.93 -1.50 3.03
N GLU A 137 10.83 -2.48 2.95
CA GLU A 137 12.20 -2.29 2.51
C GLU A 137 12.56 -3.13 1.29
N GLU A 138 13.73 -2.87 0.70
CA GLU A 138 14.27 -3.63 -0.43
C GLU A 138 13.36 -3.61 -1.67
N ILE A 139 12.64 -2.49 -1.90
CA ILE A 139 11.82 -2.30 -3.09
C ILE A 139 12.73 -2.20 -4.33
N PRO A 140 12.65 -3.15 -5.28
CA PRO A 140 13.50 -3.14 -6.46
C PRO A 140 13.02 -2.09 -7.47
N MET A 141 13.89 -1.76 -8.43
CA MET A 141 13.47 -1.02 -9.61
C MET A 141 12.59 -1.92 -10.49
N LEU A 142 11.28 -1.68 -10.47
CA LEU A 142 10.32 -2.49 -11.20
C LEU A 142 10.35 -2.20 -12.71
N THR A 143 10.31 -3.26 -13.51
CA THR A 143 10.20 -3.18 -14.96
C THR A 143 8.77 -3.39 -15.42
N LEU A 144 8.45 -3.03 -16.68
CA LEU A 144 7.11 -3.29 -17.25
C LEU A 144 6.68 -4.76 -17.23
N LYS A 145 7.63 -5.69 -17.11
CA LYS A 145 7.32 -7.13 -16.98
C LYS A 145 6.77 -7.49 -15.60
N GLU A 146 7.16 -6.72 -14.59
CA GLU A 146 6.79 -6.90 -13.18
C GLU A 146 5.57 -6.03 -12.80
N HIS A 147 4.63 -5.86 -13.74
CA HIS A 147 3.45 -5.01 -13.55
C HIS A 147 2.47 -5.53 -12.50
N ASN A 148 2.56 -6.82 -12.12
CA ASN A 148 1.70 -7.41 -11.10
C ASN A 148 2.23 -7.14 -9.69
N GLU A 149 3.55 -6.96 -9.59
CA GLU A 149 4.28 -6.66 -8.36
C GLU A 149 4.29 -5.14 -8.06
N ALA A 150 3.94 -4.31 -9.05
CA ALA A 150 3.91 -2.84 -9.00
C ALA A 150 2.62 -2.24 -8.43
#